data_AF-A0A6G2FU22-F1
#
_entry.id   AF-A0A6G2FU22-F1
#
_cell.length_a   1.000
_cell.length_b   1.000
_cell.length_c   1.000
_cell.angle_alpha   90.00
_cell.angle_beta   90.00
_cell.angle_gamma   90.00
#
_symmetry.space_group_name_H-M   'P 1'
#
loop_
_entity.id
_entity.type
_entity.pdbx_description
1 polymer ?
#
loop_
_entity_poly.entity_id
_entity_poly.type
_entity_poly.pdbx_seq_one_letter_code
_entity_poly.pdbx_strand_id
1 'polypeptide(L)'
;MEALSEQVEQLTKRVSEIERRIDGKEELSYTGSLRAFVESFEPESHTQRALVIAYYTEQFSERENFTIDDIKDGYRECRVKPPANMSDVLAGMGENDWLLRDGKQNGKQLWRLTSTAQSLVRERTTDGTQG
;
A
#
# COMPACT_ATOMS: atom_id res chain seq x y z
N MET A 1 12.87 24.78 36.76
CA MET A 1 11.59 24.72 36.01
C MET A 1 11.79 25.10 34.56
N GLU A 2 12.54 26.18 34.26
CA GLU A 2 12.84 26.68 32.91
C GLU A 2 13.55 25.67 31.98
N ALA A 3 14.57 24.95 32.48
CA ALA A 3 15.32 23.97 31.68
C ALA A 3 14.49 22.71 31.33
N LEU A 4 13.40 22.45 32.05
CA LEU A 4 12.53 21.31 31.79
C LEU A 4 11.49 21.65 30.71
N SER A 5 10.96 22.89 30.73
CA SER A 5 10.07 23.37 29.67
C SER A 5 10.78 23.44 28.31
N GLU A 6 12.05 23.85 28.29
CA GLU A 6 12.83 23.93 27.05
C GLU A 6 13.09 22.54 26.44
N GLN A 7 13.32 21.53 27.28
CA GLN A 7 13.44 20.14 26.82
C GLN A 7 12.12 19.59 26.29
N VAL A 8 11.00 19.89 26.94
CA VAL A 8 9.66 19.47 26.48
C VAL A 8 9.33 20.13 25.14
N GLU A 9 9.70 21.39 24.94
CA GLU A 9 9.46 22.10 23.67
C GLU A 9 10.31 21.51 22.53
N GLN A 10 11.59 21.21 22.78
CA GLN A 10 12.46 20.56 21.80
C GLN A 10 11.99 19.14 21.47
N LEU A 11 11.54 18.38 22.46
CA LEU A 11 10.97 17.05 22.27
C LEU A 11 9.67 17.12 21.46
N THR A 12 8.80 18.08 21.73
CA THR A 12 7.56 18.29 20.97
C THR A 12 7.87 18.61 19.50
N LYS A 13 8.83 19.51 19.22
CA LYS A 13 9.28 19.80 17.84
C LYS A 13 9.81 18.57 17.12
N ARG A 14 10.69 17.81 17.78
CA ARG A 14 11.26 16.58 17.21
C ARG A 14 10.19 15.52 16.97
N VAL A 15 9.24 15.36 17.88
CA VAL A 15 8.11 14.44 17.71
C VAL A 15 7.25 14.90 16.55
N SER A 16 6.91 16.18 16.43
CA SER A 16 6.15 16.68 15.27
C SER A 16 6.90 16.55 13.94
N GLU A 17 8.22 16.72 13.90
CA GLU A 17 9.02 16.46 12.69
C GLU A 17 9.09 14.96 12.34
N ILE A 18 9.17 14.10 13.36
CA ILE A 18 9.16 12.65 13.19
C ILE A 18 7.78 12.18 12.76
N GLU A 19 6.71 12.65 13.38
CA GLU A 19 5.32 12.42 12.98
C GLU A 19 5.10 12.90 11.56
N ARG A 20 5.55 14.09 11.18
CA ARG A 20 5.41 14.58 9.79
C ARG A 20 6.21 13.74 8.77
N ARG A 21 7.27 13.06 9.19
CA ARG A 21 8.08 12.16 8.34
C ARG A 21 7.55 10.72 8.32
N ILE A 22 6.97 10.26 9.42
CA ILE A 22 6.38 8.93 9.58
C ILE A 22 4.96 8.89 9.00
N ASP A 23 4.21 9.97 9.15
CA ASP A 23 2.94 10.26 8.49
C ASP A 23 3.15 10.68 7.03
N GLY A 24 4.21 10.15 6.40
CA GLY A 24 4.36 10.07 4.96
C GLY A 24 3.24 9.24 4.30
N LYS A 25 2.07 9.06 4.93
CA LYS A 25 0.81 9.13 4.20
C LYS A 25 0.71 10.53 3.61
N GLU A 26 1.43 10.77 2.52
CA GLU A 26 0.84 11.66 1.52
C GLU A 26 -0.52 11.02 1.24
N GLU A 27 -1.59 11.69 1.64
CA GLU A 27 -2.93 11.37 1.17
C GLU A 27 -2.85 11.47 -0.36
N LEU A 28 -2.49 10.37 -1.01
CA LEU A 28 -2.65 10.23 -2.44
C LEU A 28 -4.16 10.29 -2.64
N SER A 29 -4.67 11.49 -2.89
CA SER A 29 -6.06 11.73 -3.21
C SER A 29 -6.30 11.26 -4.65
N TYR A 30 -6.31 9.94 -4.86
CA TYR A 30 -6.80 9.38 -6.12
C TYR A 30 -8.33 9.40 -6.08
N THR A 31 -8.93 10.41 -6.69
CA THR A 31 -10.40 10.57 -6.77
C THR A 31 -11.05 9.66 -7.82
N GLY A 32 -10.29 8.72 -8.40
CA GLY A 32 -10.78 7.78 -9.40
C GLY A 32 -11.09 6.39 -8.84
N SER A 33 -11.80 5.58 -9.63
CA SER A 33 -12.06 4.16 -9.31
C SER A 33 -10.77 3.33 -9.25
N LEU A 34 -10.75 2.23 -8.47
CA LEU A 34 -9.63 1.27 -8.45
C LEU A 34 -9.19 0.86 -9.85
N ARG A 35 -10.15 0.67 -10.76
CA ARG A 35 -9.86 0.34 -12.16
C ARG A 35 -8.94 1.37 -12.83
N ALA A 36 -9.32 2.64 -12.76
CA ALA A 36 -8.57 3.72 -13.36
C ALA A 36 -7.17 3.86 -12.72
N PHE A 37 -7.07 3.60 -11.42
CA PHE A 37 -5.78 3.55 -10.72
C PHE A 37 -4.92 2.42 -11.25
N VAL A 38 -5.45 1.20 -11.34
CA VAL A 38 -4.68 0.05 -11.86
C VAL A 38 -4.30 0.22 -13.32
N GLU A 39 -5.17 0.82 -14.14
CA GLU A 39 -4.89 1.11 -15.56
C GLU A 39 -3.78 2.15 -15.73
N SER A 40 -3.66 3.16 -14.86
CA SER A 40 -2.59 4.16 -14.97
C SER A 40 -1.19 3.60 -14.72
N PHE A 41 -1.08 2.40 -14.15
CA PHE A 41 0.19 1.71 -13.92
C PHE A 41 0.58 0.72 -15.02
N GLU A 42 -0.34 0.47 -15.97
CA GLU A 42 -0.17 -0.47 -17.08
C GLU A 42 0.52 -1.79 -16.67
N PRO A 43 0.00 -2.54 -15.68
CA PRO A 43 0.68 -3.72 -15.16
C PRO A 43 0.77 -4.82 -16.23
N GLU A 44 1.99 -5.29 -16.50
CA GLU A 44 2.32 -6.29 -17.51
C GLU A 44 2.11 -7.72 -17.00
N SER A 45 2.07 -7.90 -15.68
CA SER A 45 1.91 -9.20 -15.04
C SER A 45 0.83 -9.21 -13.96
N HIS A 46 0.34 -10.41 -13.63
CA HIS A 46 -0.58 -10.58 -12.51
C HIS A 46 0.05 -10.18 -11.18
N THR A 47 1.35 -10.38 -11.01
CA THR A 47 2.12 -9.99 -9.81
C THR A 47 2.16 -8.47 -9.65
N GLN A 48 2.47 -7.75 -10.73
CA GLN A 48 2.43 -6.27 -10.73
C GLN A 48 1.00 -5.77 -10.50
N ARG A 49 0.01 -6.36 -11.17
CA ARG A 49 -1.40 -5.95 -10.99
C ARG A 49 -1.87 -6.18 -9.55
N ALA A 50 -1.54 -7.32 -8.96
CA ALA A 50 -1.87 -7.63 -7.58
C ALA A 50 -1.18 -6.65 -6.60
N LEU A 51 0.06 -6.25 -6.87
CA LEU A 51 0.75 -5.22 -6.10
C LEU A 51 0.00 -3.88 -6.11
N VAL A 52 -0.41 -3.41 -7.29
CA VAL A 52 -1.12 -2.13 -7.43
C VAL A 52 -2.50 -2.18 -6.75
N ILE A 53 -3.22 -3.30 -6.87
CA ILE A 53 -4.50 -3.53 -6.17
C ILE A 53 -4.30 -3.56 -4.66
N ALA A 54 -3.29 -4.28 -4.17
CA ALA A 54 -2.95 -4.35 -2.75
C ALA A 54 -2.64 -2.97 -2.18
N TYR A 55 -1.85 -2.18 -2.91
CA TYR A 55 -1.51 -0.82 -2.53
C TYR A 55 -2.74 0.06 -2.43
N TYR A 56 -3.63 0.01 -3.44
CA TYR A 56 -4.87 0.76 -3.39
C TYR A 56 -5.75 0.33 -2.20
N THR A 57 -5.81 -0.97 -1.92
CA THR A 57 -6.56 -1.49 -0.78
C THR A 57 -6.02 -0.94 0.54
N GLU A 58 -4.69 -0.95 0.73
CA GLU A 58 -4.09 -0.46 1.97
C GLU A 58 -4.23 1.04 2.18
N GLN A 59 -4.06 1.83 1.12
CA GLN A 59 -4.08 3.28 1.22
C GLN A 59 -5.50 3.85 1.31
N PHE A 60 -6.44 3.29 0.53
CA PHE A 60 -7.76 3.89 0.37
C PHE A 60 -8.88 3.21 1.18
N SER A 61 -8.65 1.99 1.68
CA SER A 61 -9.68 1.26 2.45
C SER A 61 -9.49 1.33 3.97
N GLU A 62 -8.63 2.23 4.47
CA GLU A 62 -8.30 2.40 5.90
C GLU A 62 -7.82 1.11 6.60
N ARG A 63 -7.31 0.13 5.83
CA ARG A 63 -6.85 -1.16 6.34
C ARG A 63 -5.35 -1.30 6.10
N GLU A 64 -4.58 -1.60 7.14
CA GLU A 64 -3.14 -1.85 6.98
C GLU A 64 -2.82 -3.24 6.41
N ASN A 65 -3.82 -4.05 6.12
CA ASN A 65 -3.65 -5.42 5.63
C ASN A 65 -4.81 -5.85 4.74
N PHE A 66 -4.57 -6.91 4.00
CA PHE A 66 -5.51 -7.47 3.06
C PHE A 66 -5.43 -8.99 3.02
N THR A 67 -6.49 -9.62 2.52
CA THR A 67 -6.59 -11.04 2.26
C THR A 67 -6.50 -11.32 0.76
N ILE A 68 -6.35 -12.60 0.41
CA ILE A 68 -6.41 -13.08 -0.98
C ILE A 68 -7.74 -12.67 -1.64
N ASP A 69 -8.83 -12.66 -0.88
CA ASP A 69 -10.14 -12.35 -1.43
C ASP A 69 -10.31 -10.86 -1.74
N ASP A 70 -9.70 -9.97 -0.94
CA ASP A 70 -9.67 -8.53 -1.24
C ASP A 70 -8.97 -8.27 -2.59
N ILE A 71 -7.86 -8.95 -2.86
CA ILE A 71 -7.19 -8.86 -4.17
C ILE A 71 -8.11 -9.38 -5.29
N LYS A 72 -8.79 -10.51 -5.09
CA LYS A 72 -9.74 -11.05 -6.08
C LYS A 72 -10.94 -10.12 -6.31
N ASP A 73 -11.41 -9.45 -5.27
CA ASP A 73 -12.46 -8.43 -5.37
C ASP A 73 -11.95 -7.25 -6.21
N GLY A 74 -10.71 -6.80 -5.99
CA GLY A 74 -10.08 -5.78 -6.82
C GLY A 74 -9.96 -6.17 -8.30
N TYR A 75 -9.62 -7.43 -8.62
CA TYR A 75 -9.66 -7.93 -10.00
C TYR A 75 -11.05 -7.83 -10.62
N ARG A 76 -12.10 -8.14 -9.85
CA ARG A 76 -13.49 -8.04 -10.29
C ARG A 76 -13.91 -6.59 -10.53
N GLU A 77 -13.52 -5.67 -9.65
CA GLU A 77 -13.79 -4.24 -9.80
C GLU A 77 -13.07 -3.64 -11.03
N CYS A 78 -11.82 -4.05 -11.26
CA CYS A 78 -11.09 -3.74 -12.49
C CYS A 78 -11.70 -4.36 -13.76
N ARG A 79 -12.67 -5.28 -13.62
CA ARG A 79 -13.25 -6.07 -14.71
C ARG A 79 -12.21 -6.87 -15.49
N VAL A 80 -11.15 -7.31 -14.81
CA VAL A 80 -10.08 -8.12 -15.38
C VAL A 80 -10.19 -9.55 -14.88
N LYS A 81 -9.88 -10.52 -15.75
CA LYS A 81 -9.87 -11.93 -15.35
C LYS A 81 -8.80 -12.15 -14.25
N PRO A 82 -9.16 -12.71 -13.09
CA PRO A 82 -8.18 -13.05 -12.08
C PRO A 82 -7.23 -14.17 -12.57
N PRO A 83 -6.02 -14.28 -11.99
CA PRO A 83 -5.11 -15.37 -12.28
C PRO A 83 -5.76 -16.71 -11.95
N ALA A 84 -5.39 -17.76 -12.68
CA ALA A 84 -5.86 -19.12 -12.39
C ALA A 84 -5.45 -19.59 -10.98
N ASN A 85 -4.28 -19.14 -10.51
CA ASN A 85 -3.78 -19.43 -9.18
C ASN A 85 -3.29 -18.14 -8.49
N MET A 86 -4.09 -17.61 -7.57
CA MET A 86 -3.72 -16.41 -6.81
C MET A 86 -2.58 -16.68 -5.81
N SER A 87 -2.43 -17.92 -5.32
CA SER A 87 -1.34 -18.28 -4.41
C SER A 87 0.02 -18.19 -5.10
N ASP A 88 0.09 -18.51 -6.39
CA ASP A 88 1.30 -18.38 -7.21
C ASP A 88 1.68 -16.90 -7.40
N VAL A 89 0.68 -16.04 -7.64
CA VAL A 89 0.88 -14.59 -7.73
C VAL A 89 1.41 -14.01 -6.42
N LEU A 90 0.85 -14.41 -5.28
CA LEU A 90 1.34 -14.00 -3.96
C LEU A 90 2.73 -14.56 -3.63
N ALA A 91 3.03 -15.78 -4.08
CA ALA A 91 4.38 -16.33 -3.96
C ALA A 91 5.38 -15.47 -4.73
N GLY A 92 5.07 -15.11 -5.99
CA GLY A 92 5.88 -14.19 -6.78
C GLY A 92 6.04 -12.81 -6.14
N MET A 93 5.00 -12.26 -5.51
CA MET A 93 5.13 -11.02 -4.74
C MET A 93 6.05 -11.21 -3.51
N GLY A 94 5.97 -12.36 -2.84
CA GLY A 94 6.85 -12.71 -1.72
C GLY A 94 8.31 -12.88 -2.13
N GLU A 95 8.58 -13.47 -3.31
CA GLU A 95 9.94 -13.59 -3.87
C GLU A 95 10.58 -12.23 -4.17
N ASN A 96 9.77 -11.21 -4.46
CA ASN A 96 10.23 -9.84 -4.65
C ASN A 96 10.28 -9.02 -3.34
N ASP A 97 10.07 -9.66 -2.19
CA ASP A 97 10.02 -9.01 -0.87
C ASP A 97 8.97 -7.89 -0.79
N TRP A 98 7.82 -8.10 -1.45
CA TRP A 98 6.73 -7.12 -1.47
C TRP A 98 5.67 -7.37 -0.40
N LEU A 99 5.70 -8.53 0.25
CA LEU A 99 4.65 -8.98 1.18
C LEU A 99 5.20 -9.43 2.52
N LEU A 100 4.50 -9.04 3.58
CA LEU A 100 4.67 -9.52 4.94
C LEU A 100 3.41 -10.26 5.39
N ARG A 101 3.60 -11.32 6.17
CA ARG A 101 2.48 -12.01 6.84
C ARG A 101 2.04 -11.18 8.04
N ASP A 102 0.77 -10.79 8.09
CA ASP A 102 0.20 -9.97 9.16
C ASP A 102 -0.85 -10.76 9.97
N GLY A 103 -0.54 -12.01 10.30
CA GLY A 103 -1.42 -12.89 11.07
C GLY A 103 -2.60 -13.47 10.29
N LYS A 104 -3.71 -13.72 10.99
CA LYS A 104 -4.93 -14.30 10.42
C LYS A 104 -6.18 -13.63 10.97
N GLN A 105 -7.18 -13.44 10.12
CA GLN A 105 -8.50 -12.97 10.49
C GLN A 105 -9.56 -13.86 9.86
N ASN A 106 -10.55 -14.30 10.65
CA ASN A 106 -11.63 -15.18 10.18
C ASN A 106 -11.13 -16.42 9.43
N GLY A 107 -10.02 -17.02 9.89
CA GLY A 107 -9.39 -18.18 9.27
C GLY A 107 -8.59 -17.90 8.00
N LYS A 108 -8.58 -16.66 7.49
CA LYS A 108 -7.83 -16.24 6.30
C LYS A 108 -6.49 -15.63 6.68
N GLN A 109 -5.48 -15.87 5.85
CA GLN A 109 -4.17 -15.22 6.00
C GLN A 109 -4.28 -13.74 5.65
N LEU A 110 -3.80 -12.89 6.55
CA LEU A 110 -3.61 -11.47 6.29
C LEU A 110 -2.19 -11.23 5.77
N TRP A 111 -2.10 -10.31 4.82
CA TRP A 111 -0.88 -9.86 4.19
C TRP A 111 -0.82 -8.33 4.28
N ARG A 112 0.40 -7.82 4.34
CA ARG A 112 0.70 -6.39 4.33
C ARG A 112 1.82 -6.11 3.33
N LEU A 113 1.80 -4.97 2.65
CA LEU A 113 2.90 -4.56 1.78
C LEU A 113 4.12 -4.15 2.62
N THR A 114 5.31 -4.50 2.13
CA THR A 114 6.55 -3.95 2.69
C THR A 114 6.68 -2.46 2.34
N SER A 115 7.54 -1.76 3.09
CA SER A 115 7.91 -0.38 2.75
C SER A 115 8.48 -0.28 1.33
N THR A 116 9.26 -1.29 0.90
CA THR A 116 9.83 -1.36 -0.45
C THR A 116 8.75 -1.42 -1.52
N ALA A 117 7.74 -2.27 -1.33
CA ALA A 117 6.60 -2.38 -2.23
C ALA A 117 5.79 -1.07 -2.33
N GLN A 118 5.54 -0.44 -1.18
CA GLN A 118 4.82 0.83 -1.14
C GLN A 118 5.58 1.95 -1.86
N SER A 119 6.91 2.04 -1.66
CA SER A 119 7.75 3.01 -2.35
C SER A 119 7.76 2.80 -3.87
N LEU A 120 7.81 1.55 -4.34
CA LEU A 120 7.79 1.22 -5.77
C LEU A 120 6.52 1.74 -6.46
N VAL A 121 5.37 1.56 -5.83
CA VAL A 121 4.09 2.03 -6.36
C VAL A 121 4.00 3.55 -6.27
N ARG A 122 4.48 4.14 -5.17
CA ARG A 122 4.47 5.60 -4.97
C ARG A 122 5.33 6.34 -6.00
N GLU A 123 6.54 5.87 -6.26
CA GLU A 123 7.47 6.51 -7.21
C GLU A 123 6.82 6.64 -8.59
N ARG A 124 6.11 5.59 -9.03
CA ARG A 124 5.35 5.61 -10.29
C ARG A 124 4.14 6.53 -10.28
N THR A 125 3.44 6.70 -9.15
CA THR A 125 2.35 7.71 -9.07
C THR A 125 2.87 9.14 -9.13
N THR A 126 4.02 9.42 -8.51
CA THR A 126 4.57 10.79 -8.45
C THR A 126 5.16 11.25 -9.79
N ASP A 127 5.73 10.33 -10.57
CA ASP A 127 6.28 10.64 -11.90
C ASP A 127 5.18 10.98 -12.92
N GLY A 128 3.97 10.45 -12.73
CA GLY A 128 2.81 10.66 -13.62
C GLY A 128 2.01 11.95 -13.40
N THR A 129 2.37 12.81 -12.44
CA THR A 129 1.63 14.06 -12.13
C THR A 129 2.26 15.31 -12.76
N GLN A 130 3.26 15.17 -13.63
CA GLN A 130 3.74 16.25 -14.50
C GLN A 130 3.35 15.99 -15.95
N GLY A 131 2.14 16.39 -16.32
CA GLY A 131 1.63 16.40 -17.70
C GLY A 131 0.52 17.42 -17.88
#